data_AF-A0AA43GAH3-F1
#
_entry.id   AF-A0AA43GAH3-F1
#
_cell.length_a   1.000
_cell.length_b   1.000
_cell.length_c   1.000
_cell.angle_alpha   90.00
_cell.angle_beta   90.00
_cell.angle_gamma   90.00
#
_symmetry.space_group_name_H-M   'P 1'
#
loop_
_entity.id
_entity.type
_entity.pdbx_description
1 polymer ?
#
loop_
_entity_poly.entity_id
_entity_poly.type
_entity_poly.pdbx_seq_one_letter_code
_entity_poly.pdbx_strand_id
1 'polypeptide(L)' 'MPFPIQRIQTERGREFFADKVQKQLMTYGIKFSPNKPGSPHLNSKVERSQKTDKTEFYPTIDVSVGPENWTCY' A
#
# COMPACT_ATOMS: atom_id res chain seq x y z
N MET A 1 -12.81 -4.31 14.33
CA MET A 1 -11.79 -3.26 14.31
C MET A 1 -12.48 -1.90 14.46
N PRO A 2 -12.24 -1.12 15.52
CA PRO A 2 -13.23 -0.14 15.98
C PRO A 2 -13.24 1.21 15.23
N PHE A 3 -12.42 1.40 14.20
CA PHE A 3 -12.40 2.66 13.45
C PHE A 3 -12.41 2.42 11.94
N PRO A 4 -13.46 2.85 11.22
CA PRO A 4 -13.47 2.79 9.77
C PRO A 4 -12.41 3.76 9.21
N ILE A 5 -11.65 3.29 8.21
CA ILE A 5 -10.67 4.13 7.52
C ILE A 5 -11.44 5.21 6.74
N GLN A 6 -11.24 6.47 7.09
CA GLN A 6 -12.00 7.57 6.49
C GLN A 6 -11.33 8.14 5.24
N ARG A 7 -9.99 8.15 5.21
CA ARG A 7 -9.19 8.77 4.13
C ARG A 7 -7.91 7.99 3.89
N ILE A 8 -7.48 7.98 2.64
CA ILE A 8 -6.17 7.43 2.24
C ILE A 8 -5.39 8.53 1.52
N GLN A 9 -4.18 8.78 2.02
CA GLN A 9 -3.20 9.65 1.37
C GLN A 9 -2.25 8.81 0.54
N THR A 10 -2.08 9.20 -0.73
CA THR A 10 -1.23 8.49 -1.68
C THR A 10 -0.37 9.47 -2.48
N GLU A 11 0.69 8.94 -3.06
CA GLU A 11 1.43 9.66 -4.08
C GLU A 11 0.64 9.76 -5.39
N ARG A 12 1.10 10.61 -6.32
CA ARG A 12 0.43 10.87 -7.60
C ARG A 12 0.69 9.79 -8.67
N GLY A 13 0.92 8.55 -8.24
CA GLY A 13 1.15 7.43 -9.14
C GLY A 13 -0.09 7.09 -9.97
N ARG A 14 0.11 6.66 -11.22
CA ARG A 14 -1.01 6.34 -12.14
C ARG A 14 -1.93 5.23 -11.60
N GLU A 15 -1.37 4.31 -10.81
CA GLU A 15 -2.07 3.16 -10.26
C GLU A 15 -3.23 3.56 -9.34
N PHE A 16 -3.01 4.54 -8.46
CA PHE A 16 -4.04 5.04 -7.53
C PHE A 16 -5.04 5.99 -8.19
N PHE A 17 -4.69 6.55 -9.35
CA PHE A 17 -5.57 7.39 -10.15
C PHE A 17 -6.43 6.57 -11.14
N ALA A 18 -6.25 5.25 -11.20
CA ALA A 18 -7.08 4.39 -12.02
C ALA A 18 -8.55 4.41 -11.55
N ASP A 19 -9.47 4.52 -12.50
CA ASP A 19 -10.92 4.61 -12.27
C ASP A 19 -11.46 3.44 -11.42
N LYS A 20 -10.95 2.22 -11.64
CA LYS A 20 -11.33 1.04 -10.86
C LYS A 20 -11.03 1.21 -9.37
N VAL A 21 -9.85 1.76 -9.04
CA VAL A 21 -9.41 1.98 -7.65
C VAL A 21 -10.28 3.06 -7.00
N GLN A 22 -10.52 4.17 -7.71
CA GLN A 22 -11.35 5.26 -7.19
C GLN A 22 -12.79 4.80 -6.93
N LYS A 23 -13.38 4.03 -7.86
CA LYS A 23 -14.73 3.47 -7.69
C LYS A 23 -14.80 2.55 -6.46
N GLN A 24 -13.81 1.69 -6.24
CA GLN A 24 -13.76 0.85 -5.04
C GLN A 24 -13.68 1.69 -3.76
N LEU A 25 -12.81 2.71 -3.71
CA LEU A 25 -12.71 3.60 -2.56
C LEU A 25 -14.03 4.33 -2.27
N MET A 26 -14.77 4.74 -3.31
CA MET A 26 -16.10 5.33 -3.17
C MET A 26 -17.11 4.35 -2.59
N THR A 27 -17.12 3.09 -3.05
CA THR A 27 -18.00 2.04 -2.50
C THR A 27 -17.75 1.82 -1.01
N TYR A 28 -16.49 1.89 -0.57
CA TYR A 28 -16.13 1.80 0.84
C TYR A 28 -16.30 3.11 1.63
N GLY A 29 -16.73 4.20 0.99
CA GLY A 29 -16.89 5.51 1.64
C GLY A 29 -15.57 6.18 2.05
N ILE A 30 -14.45 5.77 1.44
CA ILE A 30 -13.09 6.25 1.77
C ILE A 30 -12.73 7.42 0.87
N LYS A 31 -12.33 8.55 1.46
CA LYS A 31 -11.90 9.73 0.68
C LYS A 31 -10.47 9.56 0.18
N PHE A 32 -10.29 9.72 -1.12
CA PHE A 32 -8.98 9.75 -1.76
C PHE A 32 -8.34 11.13 -1.64
N SER A 33 -7.10 11.23 -1.13
CA SER A 33 -6.40 12.51 -0.92
C SER A 33 -4.95 12.45 -1.41
N PRO A 34 -4.67 12.81 -2.67
CA PRO A 34 -3.30 12.77 -3.20
C PRO A 34 -2.40 13.82 -2.55
N ASN A 35 -1.15 13.47 -2.30
CA ASN A 35 -0.15 14.36 -1.70
C ASN A 35 0.13 15.60 -2.56
N LYS A 36 0.39 16.74 -1.90
CA LYS A 36 0.78 17.99 -2.57
C LYS A 36 2.09 17.77 -3.35
N PRO A 37 2.24 18.32 -4.58
CA PRO A 37 3.48 18.19 -5.32
C PRO A 37 4.65 18.78 -4.52
N GLY A 38 5.83 18.15 -4.59
CA GLY A 38 7.03 18.63 -3.89
C GLY A 38 6.98 18.45 -2.37
N SER A 39 6.10 17.59 -1.84
CA SER A 39 6.01 17.28 -0.40
C SER A 39 6.38 15.82 -0.09
N PRO A 40 7.61 15.36 -0.42
CA PRO A 40 8.01 13.96 -0.23
C PRO A 40 8.02 13.52 1.24
N HIS A 41 8.20 14.47 2.17
CA HIS A 41 8.16 14.18 3.61
C HIS A 41 6.81 13.62 4.09
N LEU A 42 5.70 13.88 3.38
CA LEU A 42 4.38 13.34 3.71
C LEU A 42 4.33 11.81 3.58
N ASN A 43 5.20 11.23 2.74
CA ASN A 43 5.30 9.78 2.58
C ASN A 43 6.33 9.14 3.54
N SER A 44 6.98 9.92 4.40
CA SER A 44 8.10 9.45 5.25
C SER A 44 7.75 8.27 6.16
N LYS A 45 6.49 8.13 6.57
CA LYS A 45 6.05 6.98 7.37
C LYS A 45 6.02 5.68 6.56
N VAL A 46 5.54 5.74 5.32
CA VAL A 46 5.50 4.59 4.41
C VAL A 46 6.93 4.18 4.06
N GLU A 47 7.78 5.13 3.72
CA GLU A 47 9.20 4.88 3.42
C GLU A 47 9.94 4.22 4.59
N ARG A 48 9.67 4.65 5.84
CA ARG A 48 10.24 4.01 7.03
C ARG A 48 9.74 2.58 7.22
N SER A 49 8.43 2.35 7.05
CA SER A 49 7.86 1.00 7.13
C SER A 49 8.48 0.07 6.10
N GLN A 50 8.53 0.51 4.83
CA GLN A 50 9.14 -0.26 3.75
C GLN A 50 10.62 -0.56 4.01
N LYS A 51 11.36 0.39 4.62
CA LYS A 51 12.75 0.16 5.00
C LYS A 51 12.85 -0.95 6.05
N THR A 52 12.03 -0.90 7.10
CA THR A 52 11.96 -1.94 8.14
C THR A 52 11.63 -3.30 7.53
N ASP A 53 10.60 -3.36 6.66
CA ASP A 53 10.21 -4.60 5.98
C ASP A 53 11.40 -5.17 5.18
N LYS A 54 12.09 -4.34 4.40
CA LYS A 54 13.30 -4.72 3.64
C LYS A 54 14.44 -5.25 4.50
N THR A 55 14.66 -4.66 5.67
CA THR A 55 15.78 -5.05 6.54
C THR A 55 15.47 -6.24 7.44
N GLU A 56 14.21 -6.42 7.84
CA GLU A 56 13.83 -7.41 8.85
C GLU A 56 13.10 -8.62 8.23
N PHE A 57 12.18 -8.38 7.29
CA PHE A 57 11.32 -9.43 6.75
C PHE A 57 11.98 -10.17 5.58
N TYR A 58 12.48 -9.44 4.58
CA TYR A 58 13.02 -10.06 3.36
C TYR A 58 14.25 -10.97 3.56
N PRO A 59 15.15 -10.72 4.53
CA PRO A 59 16.24 -11.67 4.81
C PRO A 59 15.77 -12.98 5.44
N THR A 60 14.56 -12.99 6.02
CA THR A 60 13.98 -14.15 6.70
C THR A 60 13.27 -15.11 5.74
N ILE A 61 12.93 -14.64 4.54
CA ILE A 61 12.29 -15.47 3.51
C ILE A 61 13.35 -16.09 2.59
N ASP A 62 13.24 -17.39 2.34
CA ASP A 62 14.02 -18.04 1.28
C ASP A 62 13.27 -17.93 -0.04
N VAL A 63 13.73 -17.03 -0.91
CA VAL A 63 13.12 -16.77 -2.23
C VAL A 63 13.43 -17.90 -3.23
N SER A 64 14.33 -18.83 -2.88
CA SER A 64 14.68 -19.98 -3.71
C SER A 64 13.72 -21.16 -3.56
N VAL A 65 12.92 -21.16 -2.49
CA VAL A 65 11.79 -22.08 -2.35
C VAL A 65 10.66 -21.51 -3.21
N GLY A 66 10.53 -22.03 -4.44
CA GLY A 66 9.39 -21.73 -5.29
C GLY A 66 8.08 -22.04 -4.56
N PRO A 67 6.92 -21.57 -5.06
CA PRO A 67 5.63 -21.93 -4.50
C PRO A 67 5.31 -23.41 -4.79
N GLU A 68 6.04 -24.35 -4.19
CA GLU A 68 5.90 -25.78 -4.50
C GLU A 68 4.67 -26.40 -3.84
N ASN A 69 3.92 -25.67 -3.00
CA ASN A 69 2.76 -26.20 -2.27
C ASN A 69 1.55 -25.26 -2.22
N TRP A 70 1.36 -24.38 -3.20
CA TRP A 70 0.11 -23.62 -3.34
C TRP A 70 -0.83 -24.29 -4.37
N THR A 71 -1.12 -25.58 -4.19
CA THR A 71 -2.30 -26.17 -4.81
C THR A 71 -3.52 -25.64 -4.09
N CYS A 72 -4.33 -24.86 -4.81
CA CYS A 72 -5.63 -24.38 -4.35
C CYS A 72 -6.51 -25.57 -3.94
N TYR A 73 -6.86 -25.62 -2.65
CA TYR A 73 -8.13 -26.19 -2.19
C TYR A 73 -9.11 -25.05 -1.94
#